data_AF-A0A3M7GAZ1-F1
#
_entry.id   AF-A0A3M7GAZ1-F1
#
_cell.length_a   1.000
_cell.length_b   1.000
_cell.length_c   1.000
_cell.angle_alpha   90.00
_cell.angle_beta   90.00
_cell.angle_gamma   90.00
#
_symmetry.space_group_name_H-M   'P 1'
#
loop_
_entity.id
_entity.type
_entity.pdbx_description
1 polymer ?
#
loop_
_entity_poly.entity_id
_entity_poly.type
_entity_poly.pdbx_seq_one_letter_code
_entity_poly.pdbx_strand_id
1 'polypeptide(L)'
;MVQGSKSGKTAKARGTKSGGNPRNATSNNAGAIKQPNTGTVPFELQQRCLNVFRDALGPDEQDAKTVQEVKGHLYNRDFSTAFGNPEYLKVYASRWSPSRALGYLQIFNDVQRHFDVAADESESPSTKPRSIVCLGGGAGAELVALAGWLSQSASEAEEQKLDVKLFDIASWESVVSCLERRIVIPPELSKYASAAAKEANRAMLSEECIKVDSQQQDILEWPETILKSTVGGADLVTLMFTLNELYSTNLAATQQLLARLTDCMQLGSHLLVVDSPGSYSTVSINGAEKKYPMQWLLDYTLLGSGQKKGKDDGAKWAKVESDESRWFRLSPDLKYPIELENMRFQMRLYRRVKETPEE
;
A
#
# COMPACT_ATOMS: atom_id res chain seq x y z
N MET A 1 -62.79 0.01 -48.03
CA MET A 1 -63.22 -0.22 -49.42
C MET A 1 -62.02 0.00 -50.31
N VAL A 2 -61.22 -1.05 -50.53
CA VAL A 2 -61.20 -1.90 -51.74
C VAL A 2 -60.59 -1.17 -52.93
N GLN A 3 -59.34 -1.53 -53.24
CA GLN A 3 -58.81 -1.99 -54.53
C GLN A 3 -57.32 -2.28 -54.27
N GLY A 4 -56.66 -3.33 -54.74
CA GLY A 4 -56.98 -4.39 -55.68
C GLY A 4 -55.73 -5.27 -55.78
N SER A 5 -55.92 -6.53 -56.14
CA SER A 5 -55.05 -7.69 -55.93
C SER A 5 -53.99 -7.98 -57.00
N LYS A 6 -52.88 -8.58 -56.54
CA LYS A 6 -52.11 -9.75 -57.08
C LYS A 6 -51.83 -9.87 -58.59
N SER A 7 -50.55 -10.12 -58.93
CA SER A 7 -50.02 -11.44 -59.39
C SER A 7 -48.71 -11.31 -60.18
N GLY A 8 -47.77 -12.26 -60.01
CA GLY A 8 -46.73 -12.56 -61.01
C GLY A 8 -45.35 -12.91 -60.47
N LYS A 9 -45.10 -14.19 -60.18
CA LYS A 9 -43.75 -14.76 -59.92
C LYS A 9 -42.98 -14.97 -61.23
N THR A 10 -41.67 -14.75 -61.23
CA THR A 10 -40.68 -15.72 -61.76
C THR A 10 -39.25 -15.34 -61.34
N ALA A 11 -38.49 -16.37 -61.01
CA ALA A 11 -37.15 -16.31 -60.44
C ALA A 11 -36.06 -16.42 -61.51
N LYS A 12 -34.90 -15.78 -61.30
CA LYS A 12 -33.58 -16.43 -61.38
C LYS A 12 -32.45 -15.53 -60.84
N ALA A 13 -31.50 -16.21 -60.20
CA ALA A 13 -30.27 -15.75 -59.52
C ALA A 13 -29.35 -14.87 -60.40
N ARG A 14 -28.34 -14.12 -59.89
CA ARG A 14 -27.24 -14.54 -59.00
C ARG A 14 -26.32 -13.33 -58.67
N GLY A 15 -25.84 -13.25 -57.41
CA GLY A 15 -24.67 -12.44 -56.94
C GLY A 15 -25.00 -11.00 -56.50
N THR A 16 -24.55 -10.44 -55.37
CA THR A 16 -23.55 -10.85 -54.37
C THR A 16 -23.69 -9.97 -53.11
N LYS A 17 -23.58 -10.61 -51.94
CA LYS A 17 -23.14 -10.10 -50.61
C LYS A 17 -23.95 -9.01 -49.90
N SER A 18 -24.80 -9.45 -48.96
CA SER A 18 -25.12 -8.72 -47.73
C SER A 18 -24.67 -9.52 -46.49
N GLY A 19 -24.26 -8.77 -45.46
CA GLY A 19 -24.49 -9.06 -44.05
C GLY A 19 -24.07 -10.43 -43.50
N GLY A 20 -22.91 -10.46 -42.84
CA GLY A 20 -22.57 -11.54 -41.93
C GLY A 20 -21.47 -11.12 -40.96
N ASN A 21 -21.85 -10.86 -39.72
CA ASN A 21 -20.99 -11.08 -38.56
C ASN A 21 -21.76 -12.06 -37.64
N PRO A 22 -21.14 -12.79 -36.71
CA PRO A 22 -19.71 -12.98 -36.44
C PRO A 22 -19.34 -14.48 -36.28
N ARG A 23 -18.06 -14.85 -36.39
CA ARG A 23 -17.48 -15.98 -35.64
C ARG A 23 -15.94 -16.05 -35.75
N ASN A 24 -15.34 -16.06 -34.56
CA ASN A 24 -14.17 -16.81 -34.15
C ASN A 24 -12.80 -16.46 -34.74
N ALA A 25 -12.05 -15.67 -33.96
CA ALA A 25 -10.67 -16.00 -33.62
C ALA A 25 -10.46 -15.78 -32.12
N THR A 26 -11.02 -16.68 -31.32
CA THR A 26 -10.59 -16.95 -29.94
C THR A 26 -9.17 -17.52 -30.00
N SER A 27 -8.15 -16.71 -29.71
CA SER A 27 -6.91 -17.26 -29.19
C SER A 27 -7.15 -17.55 -27.70
N ASN A 28 -7.40 -18.81 -27.40
CA ASN A 28 -7.43 -19.34 -26.05
C ASN A 28 -6.14 -18.96 -25.31
N ASN A 29 -6.26 -18.06 -24.33
CA ASN A 29 -5.35 -18.02 -23.19
C ASN A 29 -6.17 -18.36 -21.93
N ALA A 30 -6.85 -19.51 -22.01
CA ALA A 30 -7.42 -20.19 -20.86
C ALA A 30 -6.38 -21.23 -20.42
N GLY A 31 -5.67 -20.96 -19.33
CA GLY A 31 -4.67 -21.88 -18.81
C GLY A 31 -3.49 -21.24 -18.08
N ALA A 32 -3.71 -20.15 -17.35
CA ALA A 32 -2.83 -19.81 -16.24
C ALA A 32 -3.72 -19.45 -15.05
N ILE A 33 -4.25 -20.48 -14.38
CA ILE A 33 -4.48 -20.37 -12.95
C ILE A 33 -3.09 -20.11 -12.37
N LYS A 34 -2.71 -18.83 -12.29
CA LYS A 34 -1.55 -18.43 -11.50
C LYS A 34 -1.81 -19.02 -10.13
N GLN A 35 -0.89 -19.90 -9.71
CA GLN A 35 -0.92 -20.48 -8.38
C GLN A 35 -1.25 -19.40 -7.35
N PRO A 36 -1.94 -19.71 -6.24
CA PRO A 36 -1.97 -18.77 -5.12
C PRO A 36 -0.52 -18.35 -4.90
N ASN A 37 -0.25 -17.04 -4.81
CA ASN A 37 1.08 -16.60 -4.38
C ASN A 37 1.35 -17.40 -3.10
N THR A 38 2.22 -18.40 -3.16
CA THR A 38 2.77 -19.05 -1.99
C THR A 38 3.65 -17.97 -1.39
N GLY A 39 3.01 -17.03 -0.70
CA GLY A 39 3.67 -15.89 -0.11
C GLY A 39 4.80 -16.42 0.75
N THR A 40 5.94 -15.73 0.71
CA THR A 40 7.04 -15.99 1.63
C THR A 40 6.61 -15.81 3.08
N VAL A 41 5.49 -15.10 3.32
CA VAL A 41 4.85 -14.90 4.61
C VAL A 41 4.09 -16.17 5.06
N PRO A 42 4.45 -16.79 6.19
CA PRO A 42 3.72 -17.94 6.75
C PRO A 42 2.23 -17.66 7.00
N PHE A 43 1.37 -18.67 6.80
CA PHE A 43 -0.08 -18.53 7.01
C PHE A 43 -0.43 -18.11 8.44
N GLU A 44 0.25 -18.69 9.42
CA GLU A 44 0.06 -18.44 10.84
C GLU A 44 0.34 -16.97 11.17
N LEU A 45 1.36 -16.38 10.53
CA LEU A 45 1.69 -14.97 10.70
C LEU A 45 0.64 -14.07 10.06
N GLN A 46 0.15 -14.40 8.85
CA GLN A 46 -0.95 -13.67 8.24
C GLN A 46 -2.20 -13.68 9.15
N GLN A 47 -2.56 -14.85 9.68
CA GLN A 47 -3.66 -14.97 10.62
C GLN A 47 -3.40 -14.18 11.91
N ARG A 48 -2.15 -14.13 12.39
CA ARG A 48 -1.77 -13.34 13.57
C ARG A 48 -1.95 -11.84 13.35
N CYS A 49 -1.58 -11.31 12.18
CA CYS A 49 -1.84 -9.92 11.81
C CYS A 49 -3.35 -9.61 11.78
N LEU A 50 -4.18 -10.51 11.24
CA LEU A 50 -5.65 -10.33 11.28
C LEU A 50 -6.19 -10.35 12.72
N ASN A 51 -5.64 -11.21 13.58
CA ASN A 51 -6.02 -11.28 14.98
C ASN A 51 -5.72 -9.96 15.73
N VAL A 52 -4.62 -9.27 15.40
CA VAL A 52 -4.33 -7.93 15.97
C VAL A 52 -5.47 -6.96 15.70
N PHE A 53 -5.94 -6.86 14.46
CA PHE A 53 -7.08 -5.99 14.14
C PHE A 53 -8.37 -6.44 14.83
N ARG A 54 -8.65 -7.76 14.82
CA ARG A 54 -9.83 -8.32 15.48
C ARG A 54 -9.85 -7.95 16.96
N ASP A 55 -8.74 -8.16 17.66
CA ASP A 55 -8.65 -7.98 19.10
C ASP A 55 -8.55 -6.50 19.50
N ALA A 56 -8.03 -5.65 18.61
CA ALA A 56 -7.93 -4.20 18.83
C ALA A 56 -9.24 -3.47 18.57
N LEU A 57 -9.96 -3.87 17.52
CA LEU A 57 -11.08 -3.11 16.98
C LEU A 57 -12.43 -3.83 17.17
N GLY A 58 -12.46 -5.13 17.41
CA GLY A 58 -13.71 -5.89 17.59
C GLY A 58 -14.70 -5.66 16.43
N PRO A 59 -14.31 -5.94 15.17
CA PRO A 59 -15.19 -5.79 14.02
C PRO A 59 -16.41 -6.70 14.15
N ASP A 60 -17.59 -6.17 13.80
CA ASP A 60 -18.85 -6.90 13.88
C ASP A 60 -19.60 -6.86 12.53
N GLU A 61 -20.35 -7.91 12.22
CA GLU A 61 -21.28 -7.91 11.07
C GLU A 61 -22.34 -6.80 11.18
N GLN A 62 -22.69 -6.38 12.40
CA GLN A 62 -23.59 -5.25 12.62
C GLN A 62 -23.01 -3.90 12.15
N ASP A 63 -21.70 -3.80 11.94
CA ASP A 63 -21.05 -2.61 11.39
C ASP A 63 -21.41 -2.38 9.91
N ALA A 64 -22.09 -3.33 9.25
CA ALA A 64 -22.42 -3.26 7.83
C ALA A 64 -23.13 -1.96 7.42
N LYS A 65 -24.00 -1.39 8.27
CA LYS A 65 -24.65 -0.11 8.00
C LYS A 65 -23.63 1.04 7.97
N THR A 66 -22.81 1.12 9.01
CA THR A 66 -21.74 2.13 9.13
C THR A 66 -20.72 2.00 7.99
N VAL A 67 -20.38 0.77 7.58
CA VAL A 67 -19.53 0.52 6.40
C VAL A 67 -20.13 1.14 5.13
N GLN A 68 -21.45 1.02 4.91
CA GLN A 68 -22.10 1.61 3.73
C GLN A 68 -22.14 3.14 3.80
N GLU A 69 -22.35 3.72 4.98
CA GLU A 69 -22.30 5.17 5.18
C GLU A 69 -20.90 5.71 4.86
N VAL A 70 -19.85 5.09 5.40
CA VAL A 70 -18.46 5.44 5.09
C VAL A 70 -18.18 5.30 3.60
N LYS A 71 -18.60 4.20 2.95
CA LYS A 71 -18.49 4.04 1.48
C LYS A 71 -19.17 5.18 0.72
N GLY A 72 -20.35 5.62 1.18
CA GLY A 72 -21.07 6.75 0.60
C GLY A 72 -20.28 8.06 0.69
N HIS A 73 -19.72 8.39 1.86
CA HIS A 73 -18.89 9.58 2.04
C HIS A 73 -17.63 9.52 1.16
N LEU A 74 -16.94 8.38 1.11
CA LEU A 74 -15.75 8.20 0.26
C LEU A 74 -16.07 8.34 -1.23
N TYR A 75 -17.19 7.77 -1.70
CA TYR A 75 -17.64 7.90 -3.08
C TYR A 75 -17.91 9.37 -3.46
N ASN A 76 -18.53 10.12 -2.55
CA ASN A 76 -18.82 11.54 -2.73
C ASN A 76 -17.61 12.45 -2.47
N ARG A 77 -16.43 11.89 -2.14
CA ARG A 77 -15.22 12.62 -1.73
C ARG A 77 -15.43 13.53 -0.52
N ASP A 78 -16.38 13.19 0.34
CA ASP A 78 -16.64 13.87 1.61
C ASP A 78 -15.75 13.27 2.71
N PHE A 79 -14.44 13.49 2.58
CA PHE A 79 -13.43 12.95 3.51
C PHE A 79 -13.56 13.52 4.91
N SER A 80 -14.01 14.77 5.03
CA SER A 80 -14.24 15.43 6.32
C SER A 80 -15.25 14.65 7.15
N THR A 81 -16.39 14.27 6.58
CA THR A 81 -17.38 13.44 7.29
C THR A 81 -16.90 12.02 7.47
N ALA A 82 -16.28 11.41 6.44
CA ALA A 82 -15.79 10.03 6.50
C ALA A 82 -14.77 9.81 7.63
N PHE A 83 -13.93 10.82 7.90
CA PHE A 83 -12.81 10.72 8.84
C PHE A 83 -12.94 11.64 10.08
N GLY A 84 -14.03 12.40 10.19
CA GLY A 84 -14.31 13.27 11.32
C GLY A 84 -15.03 12.58 12.50
N ASN A 85 -15.46 11.33 12.33
CA ASN A 85 -16.18 10.56 13.34
C ASN A 85 -15.32 9.36 13.83
N PRO A 86 -15.00 9.25 15.13
CA PRO A 86 -14.25 8.13 15.69
C PRO A 86 -14.84 6.74 15.42
N GLU A 87 -16.16 6.61 15.37
CA GLU A 87 -16.83 5.35 15.02
C GLU A 87 -16.55 4.98 13.57
N TYR A 88 -16.62 5.96 12.65
CA TYR A 88 -16.33 5.74 11.24
C TYR A 88 -14.86 5.37 11.02
N LEU A 89 -13.94 6.01 11.74
CA LEU A 89 -12.51 5.65 11.71
C LEU A 89 -12.32 4.19 12.15
N LYS A 90 -12.93 3.79 13.27
CA LYS A 90 -12.85 2.42 13.77
C LYS A 90 -13.40 1.40 12.75
N VAL A 91 -14.58 1.65 12.20
CA VAL A 91 -15.23 0.78 11.20
C VAL A 91 -14.43 0.73 9.90
N TYR A 92 -13.89 1.87 9.45
CA TYR A 92 -13.01 1.94 8.29
C TYR A 92 -11.77 1.08 8.50
N ALA A 93 -11.09 1.28 9.62
CA ALA A 93 -9.89 0.52 9.97
C ALA A 93 -10.19 -0.98 10.00
N SER A 94 -11.27 -1.38 10.68
CA SER A 94 -11.74 -2.77 10.74
C SER A 94 -11.97 -3.40 9.36
N ARG A 95 -12.52 -2.65 8.40
CA ARG A 95 -12.94 -3.18 7.09
C ARG A 95 -11.84 -3.22 6.04
N TRP A 96 -10.94 -2.23 6.01
CA TRP A 96 -9.96 -2.09 4.92
C TRP A 96 -8.51 -2.26 5.34
N SER A 97 -8.13 -1.94 6.58
CA SER A 97 -6.73 -2.08 7.04
C SER A 97 -6.22 -3.53 7.09
N PRO A 98 -6.98 -4.55 7.55
CA PRO A 98 -6.46 -5.91 7.70
C PRO A 98 -5.98 -6.52 6.38
N SER A 99 -6.77 -6.35 5.32
CA SER A 99 -6.41 -6.86 3.99
C SER A 99 -5.17 -6.17 3.43
N ARG A 100 -5.09 -4.84 3.62
CA ARG A 100 -3.91 -4.05 3.22
C ARG A 100 -2.67 -4.43 4.02
N ALA A 101 -2.80 -4.64 5.32
CA ALA A 101 -1.68 -5.04 6.18
C ALA A 101 -1.04 -6.35 5.72
N LEU A 102 -1.83 -7.34 5.28
CA LEU A 102 -1.28 -8.59 4.73
C LEU A 102 -0.56 -8.38 3.41
N GLY A 103 -1.10 -7.52 2.54
CA GLY A 103 -0.42 -7.14 1.30
C GLY A 103 0.88 -6.37 1.56
N TYR A 104 0.88 -5.46 2.53
CA TYR A 104 2.03 -4.66 2.92
C TYR A 104 3.11 -5.53 3.59
N LEU A 105 2.71 -6.50 4.41
CA LEU A 105 3.62 -7.50 4.99
C LEU A 105 4.35 -8.30 3.91
N GLN A 106 3.62 -8.76 2.87
CA GLN A 106 4.25 -9.41 1.73
C GLN A 106 5.23 -8.47 1.01
N ILE A 107 4.85 -7.21 0.81
CA ILE A 107 5.73 -6.20 0.19
C ILE A 107 7.02 -6.03 1.00
N PHE A 108 6.94 -5.84 2.31
CA PHE A 108 8.12 -5.71 3.17
C PHE A 108 9.02 -6.95 3.11
N ASN A 109 8.42 -8.16 3.10
CA ASN A 109 9.17 -9.40 2.89
C ASN A 109 9.85 -9.48 1.52
N ASP A 110 9.20 -9.01 0.44
CA ASP A 110 9.76 -9.05 -0.91
C ASP A 110 10.96 -8.10 -1.04
N VAL A 111 10.85 -6.90 -0.44
CA VAL A 111 11.88 -5.87 -0.55
C VAL A 111 12.97 -5.94 0.53
N GLN A 112 12.86 -6.86 1.50
CA GLN A 112 13.77 -6.92 2.65
C GLN A 112 15.26 -6.99 2.27
N ARG A 113 15.56 -7.72 1.19
CA ARG A 113 16.91 -7.87 0.63
C ARG A 113 17.59 -6.54 0.25
N HIS A 114 16.82 -5.47 0.08
CA HIS A 114 17.36 -4.14 -0.23
C HIS A 114 17.76 -3.37 1.04
N PHE A 115 17.21 -3.76 2.20
CA PHE A 115 17.52 -3.12 3.48
C PHE A 115 18.75 -3.74 4.17
N ASP A 116 19.07 -5.01 3.87
CA ASP A 116 20.17 -5.73 4.51
C ASP A 116 21.55 -5.48 3.88
N VAL A 117 21.61 -4.80 2.72
CA VAL A 117 22.86 -4.57 1.95
C VAL A 117 23.61 -3.30 2.40
N ALA A 118 23.10 -2.56 3.38
CA ALA A 118 23.71 -1.32 3.88
C ALA A 118 24.57 -1.52 5.16
N ALA A 119 25.04 -2.74 5.42
CA ALA A 119 26.26 -2.92 6.20
C ALA A 119 27.40 -3.08 5.19
N ASP A 120 28.09 -1.99 4.87
CA ASP A 120 29.45 -2.06 4.36
C ASP A 120 30.23 -3.07 5.22
N GLU A 121 31.11 -3.85 4.60
CA GLU A 121 31.86 -4.99 5.16
C GLU A 121 32.79 -4.67 6.36
N SER A 122 32.55 -3.58 7.10
CA SER A 122 33.35 -3.09 8.21
C SER A 122 32.59 -2.68 9.47
N GLU A 123 31.26 -2.66 9.51
CA GLU A 123 30.51 -2.28 10.72
C GLU A 123 29.78 -3.47 11.35
N SER A 124 30.03 -3.67 12.65
CA SER A 124 29.27 -4.58 13.52
C SER A 124 27.76 -4.31 13.39
N PRO A 125 26.90 -5.33 13.57
CA PRO A 125 25.45 -5.16 13.50
C PRO A 125 25.00 -3.98 14.38
N SER A 126 24.43 -2.95 13.76
CA SER A 126 24.03 -1.75 14.49
C SER A 126 22.91 -2.09 15.46
N THR A 127 23.12 -1.90 16.76
CA THR A 127 22.08 -2.07 17.79
C THR A 127 21.04 -0.94 17.78
N LYS A 128 21.11 -0.03 16.80
CA LYS A 128 20.21 1.12 16.67
C LYS A 128 18.87 0.66 16.08
N PRO A 129 17.72 1.11 16.61
CA PRO A 129 16.42 0.88 15.99
C PRO A 129 16.38 1.41 14.56
N ARG A 130 15.82 0.63 13.63
CA ARG A 130 15.52 1.07 12.26
C ARG A 130 14.38 2.09 12.31
N SER A 131 14.61 3.26 11.73
CA SER A 131 13.69 4.40 11.72
C SER A 131 12.82 4.35 10.47
N ILE A 132 11.50 4.22 10.64
CA ILE A 132 10.51 4.11 9.55
C ILE A 132 9.51 5.26 9.66
N VAL A 133 9.32 5.99 8.57
CA VAL A 133 8.36 7.10 8.49
C VAL A 133 7.29 6.79 7.45
N CYS A 134 6.05 6.63 7.90
CA CYS A 134 4.88 6.37 7.06
C CYS A 134 4.13 7.67 6.79
N LEU A 135 4.28 8.22 5.58
CA LEU A 135 3.57 9.41 5.13
C LEU A 135 2.22 9.00 4.53
N GLY A 136 1.13 9.41 5.16
CA GLY A 136 -0.19 8.84 4.94
C GLY A 136 -0.34 7.46 5.60
N GLY A 137 0.24 7.28 6.79
CA GLY A 137 0.27 6.01 7.51
C GLY A 137 -1.13 5.48 7.91
N GLY A 138 -2.14 6.36 7.85
CA GLY A 138 -3.54 6.01 7.90
C GLY A 138 -3.96 5.14 9.08
N ALA A 139 -4.91 4.25 8.81
CA ALA A 139 -5.58 3.40 9.78
C ALA A 139 -4.76 2.17 10.25
N GLY A 140 -3.42 2.30 10.34
CA GLY A 140 -2.53 1.33 10.98
C GLY A 140 -2.21 0.05 10.21
N ALA A 141 -2.51 0.00 8.90
CA ALA A 141 -2.16 -1.15 8.06
C ALA A 141 -0.64 -1.36 7.96
N GLU A 142 0.12 -0.27 7.78
CA GLU A 142 1.59 -0.31 7.75
C GLU A 142 2.18 -0.72 9.10
N LEU A 143 1.62 -0.22 10.21
CA LEU A 143 2.07 -0.59 11.56
C LEU A 143 1.99 -2.10 11.79
N VAL A 144 0.83 -2.72 11.54
CA VAL A 144 0.66 -4.16 11.77
C VAL A 144 1.51 -4.99 10.80
N ALA A 145 1.69 -4.51 9.57
CA ALA A 145 2.57 -5.15 8.60
C ALA A 145 4.05 -5.12 9.03
N LEU A 146 4.54 -3.97 9.51
CA LEU A 146 5.90 -3.81 10.02
C LEU A 146 6.13 -4.67 11.27
N ALA A 147 5.16 -4.73 12.18
CA ALA A 147 5.23 -5.58 13.36
C ALA A 147 5.29 -7.07 12.99
N GLY A 148 4.44 -7.49 12.04
CA GLY A 148 4.47 -8.85 11.51
C GLY A 148 5.79 -9.17 10.82
N TRP A 149 6.31 -8.22 10.03
CA TRP A 149 7.59 -8.35 9.34
C TRP A 149 8.74 -8.56 10.34
N LEU A 150 8.85 -7.70 11.35
CA LEU A 150 9.87 -7.81 12.41
C LEU A 150 9.78 -9.13 13.18
N SER A 151 8.56 -9.61 13.45
CA SER A 151 8.35 -10.84 14.22
C SER A 151 8.88 -12.12 13.54
N GLN A 152 9.14 -12.08 12.22
CA GLN A 152 9.77 -13.17 11.49
C GLN A 152 11.28 -13.23 11.71
N SER A 153 11.91 -12.07 11.90
CA SER A 153 13.37 -11.93 12.04
C SER A 153 13.85 -12.09 13.49
N ALA A 154 12.93 -12.21 14.45
CA ALA A 154 13.19 -12.37 15.87
C ALA A 154 13.72 -13.78 16.23
N SER A 155 14.77 -14.25 15.55
CA SER A 155 15.60 -15.32 16.08
C SER A 155 16.43 -14.75 17.25
N GLU A 156 16.60 -15.53 18.32
CA GLU A 156 17.14 -15.14 19.63
C GLU A 156 18.54 -14.49 19.64
N ALA A 157 19.21 -14.36 18.50
CA ALA A 157 20.58 -13.86 18.40
C ALA A 157 20.70 -12.33 18.28
N GLU A 158 19.76 -11.62 17.64
CA GLU A 158 19.81 -10.15 17.47
C GLU A 158 18.39 -9.56 17.35
N GLU A 159 17.86 -8.99 18.43
CA GLU A 159 16.55 -8.31 18.42
C GLU A 159 16.65 -6.99 17.64
N GLN A 160 16.27 -7.04 16.36
CA GLN A 160 16.02 -5.83 15.59
C GLN A 160 14.89 -5.02 16.24
N LYS A 161 15.04 -3.69 16.28
CA LYS A 161 14.06 -2.76 16.85
C LYS A 161 13.57 -1.79 15.79
N LEU A 162 12.31 -1.36 15.89
CA LEU A 162 11.71 -0.37 15.00
C LEU A 162 11.32 0.90 15.77
N ASP A 163 11.62 2.07 15.20
CA ASP A 163 11.01 3.36 15.56
C ASP A 163 10.11 3.79 14.40
N VAL A 164 8.80 3.67 14.57
CA VAL A 164 7.79 3.87 13.51
C VAL A 164 7.04 5.17 13.76
N LYS A 165 7.08 6.09 12.80
CA LYS A 165 6.32 7.34 12.82
C LYS A 165 5.24 7.31 11.76
N LEU A 166 3.98 7.49 12.14
CA LEU A 166 2.84 7.53 11.24
C LEU A 166 2.27 8.95 11.20
N PHE A 167 2.13 9.49 9.98
CA PHE A 167 1.55 10.80 9.76
C PHE A 167 0.38 10.69 8.81
N ASP A 168 -0.74 11.32 9.15
CA ASP A 168 -1.93 11.35 8.31
C ASP A 168 -2.75 12.61 8.59
N ILE A 169 -3.56 13.06 7.63
CA ILE A 169 -4.42 14.23 7.84
C ILE A 169 -5.63 13.91 8.75
N ALA A 170 -6.04 12.64 8.81
CA ALA A 170 -7.08 12.15 9.70
C ALA A 170 -6.53 11.67 11.06
N SER A 171 -7.35 11.76 12.10
CA SER A 171 -6.99 11.50 13.50
C SER A 171 -7.02 10.01 13.88
N TRP A 172 -6.09 9.24 13.32
CA TRP A 172 -6.01 7.79 13.53
C TRP A 172 -5.40 7.36 14.87
N GLU A 173 -4.98 8.28 15.74
CA GLU A 173 -4.20 7.99 16.95
C GLU A 173 -4.88 6.96 17.85
N SER A 174 -6.20 7.04 18.02
CA SER A 174 -6.97 6.09 18.81
C SER A 174 -6.93 4.67 18.22
N VAL A 175 -7.06 4.55 16.90
CA VAL A 175 -6.98 3.27 16.17
C VAL A 175 -5.56 2.71 16.28
N VAL A 176 -4.55 3.53 15.99
CA VAL A 176 -3.13 3.15 16.05
C VAL A 176 -2.74 2.69 17.45
N SER A 177 -3.14 3.42 18.50
CA SER A 177 -2.87 3.06 19.90
C SER A 177 -3.51 1.73 20.29
N CYS A 178 -4.71 1.42 19.76
CA CYS A 178 -5.36 0.13 20.00
C CYS A 178 -4.58 -1.03 19.32
N LEU A 179 -4.08 -0.81 18.11
CA LEU A 179 -3.30 -1.78 17.35
C LEU A 179 -1.92 -2.02 18.00
N GLU A 180 -1.20 -0.96 18.34
CA GLU A 180 0.08 -1.03 19.06
C GLU A 180 -0.05 -1.87 20.34
N ARG A 181 -1.07 -1.58 21.16
CA ARG A 181 -1.34 -2.36 22.37
C ARG A 181 -1.52 -3.86 22.09
N ARG A 182 -2.19 -4.23 21.00
CA ARG A 182 -2.39 -5.65 20.63
C ARG A 182 -1.18 -6.29 19.96
N ILE A 183 -0.23 -5.50 19.47
CA ILE A 183 1.06 -5.99 18.98
C ILE A 183 1.93 -6.44 20.17
N VAL A 184 1.96 -5.66 21.26
CA VAL A 184 2.89 -5.88 22.39
C VAL A 184 2.28 -6.59 23.60
N ILE A 185 0.96 -6.76 23.66
CA ILE A 185 0.27 -7.48 24.73
C ILE A 185 -0.32 -8.80 24.21
N PRO A 186 -0.07 -9.96 24.86
CA PRO A 186 -0.68 -11.22 24.47
C PRO A 186 -2.21 -11.14 24.44
N PRO A 187 -2.89 -11.88 23.54
CA PRO A 187 -4.34 -11.90 23.51
C PRO A 187 -4.93 -12.44 24.81
N GLU A 188 -6.14 -11.97 25.12
CA GLU A 188 -6.89 -12.48 26.27
C GLU A 188 -7.35 -13.91 26.00
N LEU A 189 -7.09 -14.79 26.96
CA LEU A 189 -7.53 -16.18 26.87
C LEU A 189 -8.84 -16.37 27.64
N SER A 190 -9.69 -17.25 27.11
CA SER A 190 -10.83 -17.76 27.86
C SER A 190 -10.38 -18.44 29.16
N LYS A 191 -11.21 -18.35 30.21
CA LYS A 191 -11.02 -19.09 31.47
C LYS A 191 -10.86 -20.60 31.28
N TYR A 192 -11.34 -21.15 30.16
CA TYR A 192 -11.25 -22.56 29.80
C TYR A 192 -10.16 -22.88 28.77
N ALA A 193 -9.25 -21.95 28.49
CA ALA A 193 -8.14 -22.19 27.56
C ALA A 193 -7.29 -23.38 28.01
N SER A 194 -6.91 -24.23 27.04
CA SER A 194 -6.07 -25.41 27.28
C SER A 194 -4.69 -25.03 27.79
N ALA A 195 -3.97 -25.98 28.40
CA ALA A 195 -2.60 -25.75 28.83
C ALA A 195 -1.69 -25.31 27.66
N ALA A 196 -1.84 -25.95 26.50
CA ALA A 196 -1.12 -25.59 25.28
C ALA A 196 -1.43 -24.16 24.79
N ALA A 197 -2.71 -23.73 24.86
CA ALA A 197 -3.08 -22.36 24.50
C ALA A 197 -2.48 -21.32 25.46
N LYS A 198 -2.36 -21.66 26.75
CA LYS A 198 -1.70 -20.79 27.75
C LYS A 198 -0.20 -20.69 27.51
N GLU A 199 0.46 -21.80 27.17
CA GLU A 199 1.90 -21.84 26.89
C GLU A 199 2.28 -21.10 25.59
N ALA A 200 1.42 -21.20 24.57
CA ALA A 200 1.62 -20.50 23.30
C ALA A 200 1.20 -19.02 23.34
N ASN A 201 0.65 -18.52 24.45
CA ASN A 201 0.11 -17.16 24.52
C ASN A 201 1.21 -16.12 24.63
N ARG A 202 1.61 -15.56 23.49
CA ARG A 202 2.67 -14.56 23.40
C ARG A 202 2.22 -13.37 22.57
N ALA A 203 2.69 -12.19 22.97
CA ALA A 203 2.59 -10.97 22.17
C ALA A 203 3.30 -11.14 20.83
N MET A 204 2.89 -10.37 19.81
CA MET A 204 3.54 -10.39 18.50
C MET A 204 4.99 -9.96 18.58
N LEU A 205 5.23 -8.89 19.33
CA LEU A 205 6.55 -8.35 19.63
C LEU A 205 6.65 -8.05 21.13
N SER A 206 7.88 -7.93 21.63
CA SER A 206 8.12 -7.32 22.94
C SER A 206 7.98 -5.80 22.84
N GLU A 207 7.68 -5.13 23.95
CA GLU A 207 7.49 -3.67 24.01
C GLU A 207 8.76 -2.91 23.61
N GLU A 208 9.93 -3.46 23.95
CA GLU A 208 11.24 -2.90 23.58
C GLU A 208 11.60 -3.04 22.09
N CYS A 209 10.87 -3.84 21.33
CA CYS A 209 11.14 -4.09 19.91
C CYS A 209 10.48 -3.07 18.98
N ILE A 210 9.46 -2.35 19.44
CA ILE A 210 8.74 -1.40 18.61
C ILE A 210 8.35 -0.15 19.41
N LYS A 211 8.69 1.00 18.86
CA LYS A 211 8.23 2.30 19.34
C LYS A 211 7.37 2.93 18.26
N VAL A 212 6.19 3.42 18.63
CA VAL A 212 5.24 4.02 17.69
C VAL A 212 4.96 5.48 18.07
N ASP A 213 5.00 6.37 17.10
CA ASP A 213 4.55 7.76 17.20
C ASP A 213 3.55 8.03 16.07
N SER A 214 2.34 8.49 16.41
CA SER A 214 1.27 8.74 15.46
C SER A 214 0.78 10.18 15.61
N GLN A 215 0.73 10.92 14.51
CA GLN A 215 0.39 12.34 14.55
C GLN A 215 -0.52 12.75 13.39
N GLN A 216 -1.63 13.41 13.72
CA GLN A 216 -2.49 14.07 12.75
C GLN A 216 -1.83 15.32 12.19
N GLN A 217 -1.34 15.27 10.95
CA GLN A 217 -0.71 16.38 10.25
C GLN A 217 -0.96 16.33 8.74
N ASP A 218 -1.13 17.50 8.12
CA ASP A 218 -1.09 17.63 6.67
C ASP A 218 0.36 17.75 6.19
N ILE A 219 0.87 16.67 5.59
CA ILE A 219 2.25 16.58 5.12
C ILE A 219 2.57 17.51 3.94
N LEU A 220 1.56 17.99 3.21
CA LEU A 220 1.76 18.96 2.12
C LEU A 220 2.08 20.36 2.68
N GLU A 221 1.58 20.66 3.87
CA GLU A 221 1.76 21.94 4.57
C GLU A 221 3.00 21.98 5.48
N TRP A 222 3.80 20.91 5.51
CA TRP A 222 4.99 20.85 6.35
C TRP A 222 6.05 21.90 5.99
N PRO A 223 6.54 22.67 6.98
CA PRO A 223 7.77 23.44 6.83
C PRO A 223 8.97 22.53 6.55
N GLU A 224 9.97 23.05 5.84
CA GLU A 224 11.20 22.29 5.53
C GLU A 224 11.93 21.79 6.79
N THR A 225 11.93 22.58 7.87
CA THR A 225 12.55 22.21 9.15
C THR A 225 11.91 20.98 9.78
N ILE A 226 10.57 20.88 9.72
CA ILE A 226 9.81 19.73 10.25
C ILE A 226 10.04 18.50 9.36
N LEU A 227 9.98 18.67 8.04
CA LEU A 227 10.27 17.56 7.13
C LEU A 227 11.67 17.01 7.38
N LYS A 228 12.69 17.88 7.45
CA LYS A 228 14.08 17.49 7.67
C LYS A 228 14.29 16.77 9.00
N SER A 229 13.72 17.27 10.10
CA SER A 229 13.84 16.61 11.41
C SER A 229 13.12 15.25 11.46
N THR A 230 12.05 15.10 10.68
CA THR A 230 11.26 13.86 10.63
C THR A 230 11.92 12.78 9.76
N VAL A 231 12.31 13.12 8.52
CA VAL A 231 12.79 12.12 7.54
C VAL A 231 14.31 12.04 7.43
N GLY A 232 15.05 13.00 7.99
CA GLY A 232 16.49 13.10 7.78
C GLY A 232 17.30 11.91 8.31
N GLY A 233 16.82 11.29 9.38
CA GLY A 233 17.39 10.05 9.95
C GLY A 233 16.55 8.81 9.69
N ALA A 234 15.61 8.85 8.74
CA ALA A 234 14.81 7.68 8.39
C ALA A 234 15.61 6.71 7.52
N ASP A 235 15.49 5.41 7.80
CA ASP A 235 16.05 4.34 6.97
C ASP A 235 15.08 4.00 5.84
N LEU A 236 13.78 4.11 6.11
CA LEU A 236 12.70 3.91 5.17
C LEU A 236 11.62 5.00 5.33
N VAL A 237 11.27 5.65 4.24
CA VAL A 237 10.06 6.48 4.11
C VAL A 237 9.08 5.75 3.20
N THR A 238 7.81 5.69 3.59
CA THR A 238 6.76 5.04 2.80
C THR A 238 5.65 6.02 2.41
N LEU A 239 5.06 5.77 1.24
CA LEU A 239 3.83 6.37 0.75
C LEU A 239 2.98 5.22 0.17
N MET A 240 2.06 4.65 0.96
CA MET A 240 1.31 3.44 0.58
C MET A 240 -0.19 3.73 0.43
N PHE A 241 -0.63 3.81 -0.83
CA PHE A 241 -1.98 4.24 -1.27
C PHE A 241 -2.28 5.70 -0.95
N THR A 242 -1.24 6.54 -0.95
CA THR A 242 -1.30 7.96 -0.56
C THR A 242 -0.91 8.88 -1.73
N LEU A 243 0.12 8.52 -2.51
CA LEU A 243 0.71 9.45 -3.48
C LEU A 243 -0.27 9.86 -4.59
N ASN A 244 -1.10 8.92 -5.07
CA ASN A 244 -2.16 9.25 -6.02
C ASN A 244 -3.17 10.28 -5.47
N GLU A 245 -3.50 10.20 -4.18
CA GLU A 245 -4.40 11.14 -3.52
C GLU A 245 -3.74 12.51 -3.37
N LEU A 246 -2.46 12.56 -2.97
CA LEU A 246 -1.71 13.81 -2.89
C LEU A 246 -1.67 14.54 -4.25
N TYR A 247 -1.33 13.83 -5.34
CA TYR A 247 -1.33 14.42 -6.67
C TYR A 247 -2.70 14.93 -7.10
N SER A 248 -3.77 14.23 -6.72
CA SER A 248 -5.15 14.63 -7.02
C SER A 248 -5.58 15.86 -6.23
N THR A 249 -5.09 16.00 -5.00
CA THR A 249 -5.36 17.12 -4.11
C THR A 249 -4.57 18.37 -4.54
N ASN A 250 -3.25 18.23 -4.70
CA ASN A 250 -2.37 19.32 -5.11
C ASN A 250 -1.10 18.81 -5.78
N LEU A 251 -1.08 18.85 -7.11
CA LEU A 251 0.07 18.40 -7.92
C LEU A 251 1.36 19.17 -7.59
N ALA A 252 1.30 20.49 -7.44
CA ALA A 252 2.48 21.32 -7.21
C ALA A 252 3.08 21.07 -5.82
N ALA A 253 2.25 21.05 -4.77
CA ALA A 253 2.71 20.76 -3.42
C ALA A 253 3.27 19.33 -3.30
N THR A 254 2.66 18.36 -4.00
CA THR A 254 3.17 16.98 -4.04
C THR A 254 4.53 16.88 -4.70
N GLN A 255 4.72 17.56 -5.84
CA GLN A 255 6.02 17.67 -6.51
C GLN A 255 7.07 18.31 -5.60
N GLN A 256 6.70 19.37 -4.88
CA GLN A 256 7.57 20.03 -3.92
C GLN A 256 7.91 19.14 -2.71
N LEU A 257 6.96 18.36 -2.20
CA LEU A 257 7.21 17.38 -1.14
C LEU A 257 8.24 16.35 -1.60
N LEU A 258 8.06 15.73 -2.77
CA LEU A 258 9.00 14.75 -3.34
C LEU A 258 10.40 15.34 -3.59
N ALA A 259 10.48 16.57 -4.10
CA ALA A 259 11.75 17.27 -4.25
C ALA A 259 12.43 17.48 -2.89
N ARG A 260 11.69 17.98 -1.88
CA ARG A 260 12.25 18.20 -0.53
C ARG A 260 12.65 16.91 0.18
N LEU A 261 11.97 15.79 -0.06
CA LEU A 261 12.40 14.47 0.43
C LEU A 261 13.80 14.13 -0.08
N THR A 262 14.10 14.45 -1.35
CA THR A 262 15.43 14.26 -1.94
C THR A 262 16.52 15.04 -1.20
N ASP A 263 16.21 16.25 -0.77
CA ASP A 263 17.17 17.13 -0.08
C ASP A 263 17.30 16.80 1.41
N CYS A 264 16.27 16.23 2.03
CA CYS A 264 16.24 15.94 3.45
C CYS A 264 16.76 14.53 3.81
N MET A 265 16.47 13.52 2.99
CA MET A 265 16.76 12.12 3.31
C MET A 265 18.25 11.78 3.18
N GLN A 266 18.77 11.01 4.14
CA GLN A 266 20.15 10.54 4.16
C GLN A 266 20.48 9.58 3.02
N LEU A 267 21.74 9.56 2.58
CA LEU A 267 22.22 8.58 1.60
C LEU A 267 22.01 7.15 2.11
N GLY A 268 21.72 6.22 1.22
CA GLY A 268 21.44 4.82 1.57
C GLY A 268 20.01 4.55 2.07
N SER A 269 19.27 5.58 2.51
CA SER A 269 17.85 5.43 2.89
C SER A 269 16.95 5.11 1.68
N HIS A 270 15.75 4.62 1.96
CA HIS A 270 14.81 4.16 0.96
C HIS A 270 13.50 4.93 0.95
N LEU A 271 12.95 5.13 -0.24
CA LEU A 271 11.58 5.60 -0.45
C LEU A 271 10.78 4.48 -1.12
N LEU A 272 9.79 3.95 -0.41
CA LEU A 272 8.86 2.94 -0.92
C LEU A 272 7.52 3.59 -1.26
N VAL A 273 7.15 3.53 -2.53
CA VAL A 273 5.86 4.01 -3.02
C VAL A 273 5.04 2.81 -3.48
N VAL A 274 3.86 2.64 -2.90
CA VAL A 274 2.89 1.61 -3.29
C VAL A 274 1.57 2.29 -3.57
N ASP A 275 0.93 1.95 -4.68
CA ASP A 275 -0.31 2.64 -5.05
C ASP A 275 -1.21 1.79 -5.94
N SER A 276 -2.45 2.24 -6.15
CA SER A 276 -3.34 1.62 -7.13
C SER A 276 -2.79 1.80 -8.55
N PRO A 277 -2.77 0.75 -9.40
CA PRO A 277 -2.37 0.87 -10.80
C PRO A 277 -3.54 1.30 -11.69
N GLY A 278 -3.23 1.71 -12.93
CA GLY A 278 -4.21 1.95 -13.98
C GLY A 278 -4.80 3.37 -13.97
N SER A 279 -6.10 3.51 -14.27
CA SER A 279 -6.74 4.81 -14.47
C SER A 279 -6.75 5.71 -13.24
N TYR A 280 -6.64 5.12 -12.04
CA TYR A 280 -6.55 5.83 -10.76
C TYR A 280 -5.21 6.54 -10.56
N SER A 281 -4.17 6.15 -11.26
CA SER A 281 -2.82 6.71 -11.16
C SER A 281 -2.50 7.61 -12.36
N THR A 282 -3.45 8.47 -12.74
CA THR A 282 -3.26 9.41 -13.86
C THR A 282 -3.66 10.84 -13.51
N VAL A 283 -2.92 11.82 -14.01
CA VAL A 283 -3.16 13.24 -13.76
C VAL A 283 -3.22 14.06 -15.06
N SER A 284 -4.04 15.09 -15.06
CA SER A 284 -4.11 16.09 -16.13
C SER A 284 -3.21 17.26 -15.79
N ILE A 285 -2.27 17.61 -16.68
CA ILE A 285 -1.37 18.74 -16.50
C ILE A 285 -2.01 19.98 -17.15
N ASN A 286 -2.09 21.10 -16.42
CA ASN A 286 -2.62 22.38 -16.91
C ASN A 286 -4.04 22.29 -17.51
N GLY A 287 -4.90 21.43 -16.97
CA GLY A 287 -6.27 21.23 -17.48
C GLY A 287 -6.33 20.55 -18.85
N ALA A 288 -5.22 19.98 -19.34
CA ALA A 288 -5.21 19.27 -20.61
C ALA A 288 -6.03 17.96 -20.53
N GLU A 289 -6.69 17.63 -21.64
CA GLU A 289 -7.45 16.38 -21.80
C GLU A 289 -6.54 15.14 -21.69
N LYS A 290 -5.26 15.29 -22.06
CA LYS A 290 -4.27 14.22 -21.97
C LYS A 290 -3.91 13.94 -20.52
N LYS A 291 -4.17 12.70 -20.12
CA LYS A 291 -3.79 12.15 -18.81
C LYS A 291 -2.41 11.51 -18.87
N TYR A 292 -1.58 11.79 -17.88
CA TYR A 292 -0.24 11.24 -17.73
C TYR A 292 -0.21 10.28 -16.54
N PRO A 293 0.46 9.12 -16.64
CA PRO A 293 0.69 8.26 -15.48
C PRO A 293 1.42 9.04 -14.39
N MET A 294 0.89 9.06 -13.17
CA MET A 294 1.51 9.74 -12.02
C MET A 294 2.89 9.16 -11.68
N GLN A 295 3.14 7.88 -12.03
CA GLN A 295 4.48 7.30 -12.00
C GLN A 295 5.49 8.12 -12.79
N TRP A 296 5.11 8.61 -13.98
CA TRP A 296 6.04 9.34 -14.82
C TRP A 296 6.49 10.62 -14.13
N LEU A 297 5.56 11.29 -13.43
CA LEU A 297 5.89 12.44 -12.60
C LEU A 297 6.80 12.06 -11.44
N LEU A 298 6.52 10.98 -10.72
CA LEU A 298 7.38 10.48 -9.64
C LEU A 298 8.81 10.20 -10.14
N ASP A 299 8.94 9.43 -11.23
CA ASP A 299 10.23 9.10 -11.83
C ASP A 299 10.94 10.36 -12.33
N TYR A 300 10.22 11.29 -12.94
CA TYR A 300 10.78 12.57 -13.38
C TYR A 300 11.34 13.39 -12.21
N THR A 301 10.61 13.48 -11.09
CA THR A 301 11.06 14.23 -9.91
C THR A 301 12.28 13.59 -9.25
N LEU A 302 12.29 12.27 -9.12
CA LEU A 302 13.34 11.56 -8.36
C LEU A 302 14.57 11.23 -9.22
N LEU A 303 14.39 10.93 -10.49
CA LEU A 303 15.45 10.47 -11.39
C LEU A 303 15.88 11.52 -12.43
N GLY A 304 15.17 12.65 -12.53
CA GLY A 304 15.43 13.71 -13.50
C GLY A 304 14.79 13.48 -14.88
N SER A 305 15.11 14.37 -15.81
CA SER A 305 14.48 14.43 -17.15
C SER A 305 14.99 13.34 -18.11
N GLY A 306 14.73 12.09 -17.78
CA GLY A 306 14.89 10.93 -18.66
C GLY A 306 16.36 10.54 -18.89
N GLN A 307 16.64 9.25 -18.75
CA GLN A 307 17.86 8.63 -19.25
C GLN A 307 17.99 8.85 -20.76
N LYS A 308 18.51 10.00 -21.19
CA LYS A 308 19.25 10.06 -22.45
C LYS A 308 20.49 9.20 -22.21
N LYS A 309 20.46 7.97 -22.73
CA LYS A 309 21.60 7.04 -22.74
C LYS A 309 22.88 7.84 -23.07
N GLY A 310 23.76 8.01 -22.08
CA GLY A 310 25.08 8.62 -22.26
C GLY A 310 25.37 9.91 -21.48
N LYS A 311 24.44 10.46 -20.69
CA LYS A 311 24.74 11.52 -19.70
C LYS A 311 24.32 11.05 -18.31
N ASP A 312 25.29 10.91 -17.41
CA ASP A 312 25.06 10.58 -16.01
C ASP A 312 24.63 11.87 -15.29
N ASP A 313 23.31 12.10 -15.22
CA ASP A 313 22.70 13.43 -14.99
C ASP A 313 22.55 13.78 -13.49
N GLY A 314 23.55 13.46 -12.65
CA GLY A 314 23.52 13.81 -11.22
C GLY A 314 22.34 13.19 -10.44
N ALA A 315 21.86 12.02 -10.85
CA ALA A 315 20.67 11.40 -10.26
C ALA A 315 20.84 11.15 -8.76
N LYS A 316 19.93 11.73 -7.97
CA LYS A 316 19.96 11.66 -6.49
C LYS A 316 19.31 10.38 -5.95
N TRP A 317 18.61 9.63 -6.80
CA TRP A 317 17.95 8.37 -6.46
C TRP A 317 18.30 7.27 -7.45
N ALA A 318 18.44 6.05 -6.94
CA ALA A 318 18.48 4.84 -7.75
C ALA A 318 17.18 4.06 -7.56
N LYS A 319 16.47 3.74 -8.66
CA LYS A 319 15.33 2.81 -8.60
C LYS A 319 15.87 1.38 -8.44
N VAL A 320 15.57 0.73 -7.32
CA VAL A 320 16.13 -0.59 -6.97
C VAL A 320 15.17 -1.75 -7.21
N GLU A 321 13.86 -1.52 -7.07
CA GLU A 321 12.83 -2.51 -7.39
C GLU A 321 11.55 -1.82 -7.87
N SER A 322 10.83 -2.46 -8.80
CA SER A 322 9.53 -1.97 -9.25
C SER A 322 8.63 -3.08 -9.77
N ASP A 323 7.32 -2.92 -9.54
CA ASP A 323 6.27 -3.73 -10.15
C ASP A 323 5.15 -2.81 -10.65
N GLU A 324 4.81 -2.91 -11.93
CA GLU A 324 3.79 -2.06 -12.56
C GLU A 324 2.36 -2.50 -12.22
N SER A 325 2.16 -3.78 -11.87
CA SER A 325 0.84 -4.29 -11.49
C SER A 325 0.90 -5.71 -10.90
N ARG A 326 0.77 -5.81 -9.58
CA ARG A 326 0.70 -7.07 -8.83
C ARG A 326 -0.67 -7.26 -8.19
N TRP A 327 -1.16 -8.50 -8.20
CA TRP A 327 -2.30 -8.92 -7.40
C TRP A 327 -1.79 -9.66 -6.16
N PHE A 328 -2.16 -9.17 -4.98
CA PHE A 328 -2.10 -9.91 -3.73
C PHE A 328 -3.47 -10.57 -3.49
N ARG A 329 -3.46 -11.90 -3.44
CA ARG A 329 -4.68 -12.69 -3.21
C ARG A 329 -4.62 -13.33 -1.83
N LEU A 330 -5.68 -13.12 -1.07
CA LEU A 330 -5.84 -13.70 0.26
C LEU A 330 -6.14 -15.20 0.15
N SER A 331 -5.65 -15.97 1.11
CA SER A 331 -6.09 -17.35 1.28
C SER A 331 -7.55 -17.37 1.75
N PRO A 332 -8.42 -18.22 1.16
CA PRO A 332 -9.80 -18.37 1.61
C PRO A 332 -9.92 -18.99 3.01
N ASP A 333 -8.83 -19.57 3.52
CA ASP A 333 -8.80 -20.22 4.83
C ASP A 333 -8.57 -19.23 5.99
N LEU A 334 -8.15 -18.00 5.69
CA LEU A 334 -8.00 -16.94 6.68
C LEU A 334 -9.35 -16.63 7.35
N LYS A 335 -9.32 -16.39 8.66
CA LYS A 335 -10.50 -16.11 9.46
C LYS A 335 -10.49 -14.66 9.94
N TYR A 336 -11.56 -13.95 9.64
CA TYR A 336 -11.82 -12.60 10.12
C TYR A 336 -13.33 -12.38 10.22
N PRO A 337 -13.86 -11.60 11.18
CA PRO A 337 -15.31 -11.49 11.41
C PRO A 337 -16.08 -10.83 10.27
N ILE A 338 -15.42 -10.05 9.43
CA ILE A 338 -16.03 -9.37 8.28
C ILE A 338 -15.23 -9.63 7.00
N GLU A 339 -15.81 -9.29 5.85
CA GLU A 339 -15.22 -9.56 4.53
C GLU A 339 -13.83 -8.91 4.36
N LEU A 340 -12.88 -9.71 3.88
CA LEU A 340 -11.56 -9.28 3.45
C LEU A 340 -11.50 -9.15 1.92
N GLU A 341 -10.60 -8.30 1.42
CA GLU A 341 -10.51 -7.98 -0.01
C GLU A 341 -9.10 -8.23 -0.58
N ASN A 342 -9.05 -8.77 -1.80
CA ASN A 342 -7.80 -8.85 -2.54
C ASN A 342 -7.30 -7.45 -2.91
N MET A 343 -5.99 -7.28 -2.93
CA MET A 343 -5.36 -6.00 -3.24
C MET A 343 -4.66 -6.07 -4.60
N ARG A 344 -4.86 -5.05 -5.43
CA ARG A 344 -4.04 -4.83 -6.62
C ARG A 344 -3.21 -3.57 -6.44
N PHE A 345 -1.92 -3.65 -6.68
CA PHE A 345 -1.02 -2.53 -6.47
C PHE A 345 0.05 -2.46 -7.56
N GLN A 346 0.67 -1.29 -7.67
CA GLN A 346 1.99 -1.07 -8.26
C GLN A 346 2.94 -0.67 -7.13
N MET A 347 4.23 -0.93 -7.30
CA MET A 347 5.25 -0.70 -6.29
C MET A 347 6.51 -0.13 -6.93
N ARG A 348 7.16 0.83 -6.27
CA ARG A 348 8.48 1.34 -6.62
C ARG A 348 9.29 1.58 -5.37
N LEU A 349 10.50 1.04 -5.34
CA LEU A 349 11.47 1.27 -4.29
C LEU A 349 12.64 2.03 -4.87
N TYR A 350 12.97 3.15 -4.24
CA TYR A 350 14.11 3.99 -4.57
C TYR A 350 15.09 3.99 -3.40
N ARG A 351 16.38 4.03 -3.70
CA ARG A 351 17.46 4.22 -2.73
C ARG A 351 18.11 5.57 -2.96
N ARG A 352 18.34 6.34 -1.90
CA ARG A 352 19.06 7.61 -1.98
C ARG A 352 20.53 7.33 -2.28
N VAL A 353 21.07 7.94 -3.32
CA VAL A 353 22.48 7.75 -3.75
C VAL A 353 23.22 9.07 -3.82
N LYS A 354 24.56 9.02 -3.69
CA LYS A 354 25.38 10.21 -3.89
C LYS A 354 25.23 10.67 -5.34
N GLU A 355 25.15 11.98 -5.54
CA GLU A 355 25.20 12.59 -6.87
C GLU A 355 26.55 12.23 -7.51
N THR A 356 26.52 11.51 -8.63
CA THR A 356 27.70 11.31 -9.46
C THR A 356 27.98 12.63 -10.21
N PRO A 357 29.16 13.24 -10.04
CA PRO A 357 29.51 14.45 -10.79
C PRO A 357 29.51 14.16 -12.30
N GLU A 358 29.08 15.13 -13.13
CA GLU A 358 29.39 15.10 -14.56
C GLU A 358 30.92 15.08 -14.73
N GLU A 359 31.48 14.00 -15.30
CA GLU A 359 32.89 13.93 -15.72
C GLU A 359 33.20 14.84 -16.92
#